data_AF-A0A0L1JAL9-F1
#
_entry.id   AF-A0A0L1JAL9-F1
#
_cell.length_a   1.000
_cell.length_b   1.000
_cell.length_c   1.000
_cell.angle_alpha   90.00
_cell.angle_beta   90.00
_cell.angle_gamma   90.00
#
_symmetry.space_group_name_H-M   'P 1'
#
loop_
_entity.id
_entity.type
_entity.pdbx_description
1 polymer ?
#
loop_
_entity_poly.entity_id
_entity_poly.type
_entity_poly.pdbx_seq_one_letter_code
_entity_poly.pdbx_strand_id
1 'polypeptide(L)'
;MDVLLDILDTFVFDRLYASILPATNPVPAPAGTYNKHINLYYPLPPSPYADSSTWKRDDLVRQTTSLFLIGWIFATALYLIGSTLIYHTLFDKRVMRHPHFLPNQIRQEIRQGLFAIPVIAVLTAPFFLAEVRGWTKLYDFNHEAPFRAYNWLQYPLFVCFTDCGIYWIHRGLHYPPVYRWLHKPHHKWIMPSPFASYAFHPLDGWSQSIPYHVYPLLFPLQKSAYLGLFVFVTMWTVFIHDAEYLSESIVVNGAACHTMHHLYFNYNYGQFLTFWDRVSGTYRKPKEDGFIQSENRKAQALKRD
;
A
#
# COMPACT_ATOMS: atom_id res chain seq x y z
N MET A 1 3.99 13.10 -4.37
CA MET A 1 2.59 13.37 -4.78
C MET A 1 2.44 14.66 -5.58
N ASP A 2 3.24 15.67 -5.29
CA ASP A 2 3.30 16.99 -5.95
C ASP A 2 3.49 16.94 -7.48
N VAL A 3 4.46 16.18 -7.99
CA VAL A 3 4.70 16.04 -9.43
C VAL A 3 3.48 15.43 -10.14
N LEU A 4 2.88 14.40 -9.54
CA LEU A 4 1.68 13.77 -10.08
C LEU A 4 0.47 14.70 -10.02
N LEU A 5 0.35 15.52 -8.97
CA LEU A 5 -0.69 16.52 -8.85
C LEU A 5 -0.54 17.60 -9.94
N ASP A 6 0.66 18.10 -10.22
CA ASP A 6 0.90 19.06 -11.31
C ASP A 6 0.47 18.51 -12.69
N ILE A 7 0.81 17.25 -12.97
CA ILE A 7 0.41 16.55 -14.20
C ILE A 7 -1.12 16.45 -14.27
N LEU A 8 -1.75 15.93 -13.22
CA LEU A 8 -3.19 15.70 -13.22
C LEU A 8 -4.00 17.00 -13.14
N ASP A 9 -3.50 18.04 -12.49
CA ASP A 9 -4.09 19.37 -12.59
C ASP A 9 -4.12 19.84 -14.04
N THR A 10 -3.01 19.69 -14.75
CA THR A 10 -2.87 20.13 -16.15
C THR A 10 -3.81 19.38 -17.10
N PHE A 11 -3.90 18.06 -16.98
CA PHE A 11 -4.65 17.23 -17.93
C PHE A 11 -6.08 16.88 -17.51
N VAL A 12 -6.41 16.95 -16.21
CA VAL A 12 -7.68 16.45 -15.67
C VAL A 12 -8.36 17.49 -14.79
N PHE A 13 -7.74 17.85 -13.67
CA PHE A 13 -8.45 18.55 -12.60
C PHE A 13 -8.77 20.01 -12.93
N ASP A 14 -7.92 20.74 -13.65
CA ASP A 14 -8.25 22.13 -14.04
C ASP A 14 -9.57 22.18 -14.81
N ARG A 15 -9.73 21.30 -15.81
CA ARG A 15 -10.96 21.21 -16.60
C ARG A 15 -12.14 20.75 -15.75
N LEU A 16 -11.93 19.77 -14.88
CA LEU A 16 -12.98 19.27 -13.98
C LEU A 16 -13.49 20.39 -13.08
N TYR A 17 -12.62 21.03 -12.30
CA TYR A 17 -12.99 22.10 -11.37
C TYR A 17 -13.53 23.34 -12.08
N ALA A 18 -13.03 23.69 -13.27
CA ALA A 18 -13.60 24.78 -14.06
C ALA A 18 -15.04 24.47 -14.52
N SER A 19 -15.37 23.20 -14.74
CA SER A 19 -16.71 22.78 -15.16
C SER A 19 -17.73 22.79 -14.00
N ILE A 20 -17.31 22.38 -12.80
CA ILE A 20 -18.20 22.28 -11.63
C ILE A 20 -18.21 23.52 -10.74
N LEU A 21 -17.14 24.31 -10.75
CA LEU A 21 -16.95 25.51 -9.95
C LEU A 21 -16.28 26.61 -10.81
N PRO A 22 -16.95 27.10 -11.86
CA PRO A 22 -16.38 28.10 -12.76
C PRO A 22 -16.10 29.42 -12.03
N ALA A 23 -14.95 30.03 -12.33
CA ALA A 23 -14.62 31.37 -11.85
C ALA A 23 -15.44 32.42 -12.62
N THR A 24 -16.01 33.40 -11.91
CA THR A 24 -16.75 34.51 -12.53
C THR A 24 -15.82 35.54 -13.17
N ASN A 25 -14.65 35.79 -12.57
CA ASN A 25 -13.62 36.69 -13.07
C ASN A 25 -12.24 36.04 -12.91
N PRO A 26 -11.79 35.22 -13.89
CA PRO A 26 -10.52 34.52 -13.79
C PRO A 26 -9.36 35.52 -13.88
N VAL A 27 -8.60 35.64 -12.79
CA VAL A 27 -7.34 36.39 -12.74
C VAL A 27 -6.19 35.41 -12.96
N PRO A 28 -5.33 35.61 -13.99
CA PRO A 28 -4.18 34.76 -14.23
C PRO A 28 -3.19 34.80 -13.06
N ALA A 29 -2.70 33.65 -12.62
CA ALA A 29 -1.61 33.60 -11.64
C ALA A 29 -0.28 34.12 -12.22
N PRO A 30 0.67 34.59 -11.38
CA PRO A 30 1.99 34.99 -11.82
C PRO A 30 2.71 33.88 -12.60
N ALA A 31 3.55 34.28 -13.56
CA ALA A 31 4.36 33.34 -14.34
C ALA A 31 5.24 32.47 -13.40
N GLY A 32 5.31 31.16 -13.70
CA GLY A 32 6.09 30.20 -12.90
C GLY A 32 5.38 29.67 -11.64
N THR A 33 4.13 30.09 -11.36
CA THR A 33 3.35 29.58 -10.22
C THR A 33 2.93 28.12 -10.42
N TYR A 34 2.55 27.76 -11.63
CA TYR A 34 2.03 26.45 -11.96
C TYR A 34 3.10 25.46 -12.40
N ASN A 35 2.82 24.18 -12.18
CA ASN A 35 3.65 23.06 -12.62
C ASN A 35 5.10 23.12 -12.09
N LYS A 36 5.31 23.79 -10.96
CA LYS A 36 6.65 24.06 -10.42
C LYS A 36 7.43 22.77 -10.12
N HIS A 37 6.76 21.68 -9.75
CA HIS A 37 7.41 20.43 -9.37
C HIS A 37 7.72 19.58 -10.60
N ILE A 38 6.76 19.43 -11.54
CA ILE A 38 7.02 18.70 -12.78
C ILE A 38 8.06 19.41 -13.66
N ASN A 39 8.10 20.75 -13.65
CA ASN A 39 9.07 21.54 -14.42
C ASN A 39 10.54 21.30 -14.01
N LEU A 40 10.80 20.73 -12.83
CA LEU A 40 12.14 20.28 -12.45
C LEU A 40 12.63 19.09 -13.29
N TYR A 41 11.71 18.29 -13.82
CA TYR A 41 12.00 17.07 -14.57
C TYR A 41 11.71 17.24 -16.07
N TYR A 42 10.60 17.90 -16.39
CA TYR A 42 10.13 18.09 -17.74
C TYR A 42 9.30 19.37 -17.85
N PRO A 43 9.62 20.29 -18.77
CA PRO A 43 8.86 21.52 -18.93
C PRO A 43 7.43 21.22 -19.40
N LEU A 44 6.45 21.51 -18.54
CA LEU A 44 5.03 21.31 -18.79
C LEU A 44 4.28 22.63 -18.59
N PRO A 45 3.72 23.24 -19.66
CA PRO A 45 2.88 24.43 -19.50
C PRO A 45 1.58 24.10 -18.76
N PRO A 46 0.99 25.06 -18.04
CA PRO A 46 -0.30 24.88 -17.38
C PRO A 46 -1.43 24.68 -18.40
N SER A 47 -2.55 24.12 -17.94
CA SER A 47 -3.76 24.00 -18.74
C SER A 47 -4.34 25.37 -19.09
N PRO A 48 -5.03 25.53 -20.23
CA PRO A 48 -5.83 26.73 -20.49
C PRO A 48 -6.89 27.02 -19.41
N TYR A 49 -7.27 26.01 -18.63
CA TYR A 49 -8.27 26.09 -17.57
C TYR A 49 -7.69 26.36 -16.17
N ALA A 50 -6.37 26.54 -16.04
CA ALA A 50 -5.69 26.62 -14.73
C ALA A 50 -6.27 27.67 -13.78
N ASP A 51 -6.73 28.78 -14.35
CA ASP A 51 -7.33 29.89 -13.62
C ASP A 51 -8.86 29.96 -13.69
N SER A 52 -9.48 29.04 -14.42
CA SER A 52 -10.91 29.06 -14.76
C SER A 52 -11.83 28.52 -13.66
N SER A 53 -11.30 28.10 -12.51
CA SER A 53 -12.09 27.66 -11.36
C SER A 53 -11.99 28.60 -10.17
N THR A 54 -13.08 28.70 -9.39
CA THR A 54 -13.11 29.39 -8.10
C THR A 54 -12.11 28.77 -7.10
N TRP A 55 -11.94 27.44 -7.12
CA TRP A 55 -10.90 26.78 -6.36
C TRP A 55 -9.59 26.73 -7.14
N LYS A 56 -8.66 27.60 -6.75
CA LYS A 56 -7.31 27.68 -7.31
C LYS A 56 -6.48 26.45 -6.94
N ARG A 57 -5.41 26.17 -7.69
CA ARG A 57 -4.58 24.97 -7.49
C ARG A 57 -3.93 24.86 -6.10
N ASP A 58 -3.77 25.97 -5.40
CA ASP A 58 -3.25 26.07 -4.04
C ASP A 58 -4.36 26.05 -2.95
N ASP A 59 -5.63 26.06 -3.36
CA ASP A 59 -6.76 25.94 -2.45
C ASP A 59 -6.69 24.60 -1.70
N LEU A 60 -6.89 24.67 -0.39
CA LEU A 60 -6.75 23.52 0.50
C LEU A 60 -7.76 22.42 0.16
N VAL A 61 -9.02 22.79 -0.08
CA VAL A 61 -10.10 21.84 -0.33
C VAL A 61 -9.89 21.16 -1.67
N ARG A 62 -9.51 21.90 -2.71
CA ARG A 62 -9.15 21.33 -4.01
C ARG A 62 -7.97 20.37 -3.91
N GLN A 63 -6.87 20.78 -3.28
CA GLN A 63 -5.69 19.91 -3.15
C GLN A 63 -6.02 18.63 -2.40
N THR A 64 -6.68 18.71 -1.24
CA THR A 64 -7.06 17.54 -0.46
C THR A 64 -7.99 16.62 -1.26
N THR A 65 -8.97 17.18 -1.96
CA THR A 65 -9.91 16.41 -2.78
C THR A 65 -9.21 15.71 -3.94
N SER A 66 -8.35 16.43 -4.67
CA SER A 66 -7.54 15.86 -5.76
C SER A 66 -6.61 14.76 -5.25
N LEU A 67 -5.89 14.98 -4.15
CA LEU A 67 -4.98 13.99 -3.57
C LEU A 67 -5.71 12.74 -3.06
N PHE A 68 -6.90 12.91 -2.48
CA PHE A 68 -7.79 11.80 -2.14
C PHE A 68 -8.17 10.99 -3.39
N LEU A 69 -8.64 11.65 -4.46
CA LEU A 69 -9.04 10.97 -5.69
C LEU A 69 -7.86 10.23 -6.33
N ILE A 70 -6.69 10.85 -6.39
CA ILE A 70 -5.46 10.23 -6.88
C ILE A 70 -5.15 8.98 -6.06
N GLY A 71 -5.07 9.12 -4.74
CA GLY A 71 -4.71 8.04 -3.83
C GLY A 71 -5.71 6.87 -3.91
N TRP A 72 -7.00 7.17 -3.92
CA TRP A 72 -8.05 6.16 -4.01
C TRP A 72 -7.98 5.38 -5.33
N ILE A 73 -7.95 6.08 -6.47
CA ILE A 73 -7.92 5.43 -7.79
C ILE A 73 -6.64 4.62 -7.95
N PHE A 74 -5.50 5.19 -7.57
CA PHE A 74 -4.21 4.53 -7.68
C PHE A 74 -4.11 3.27 -6.81
N ALA A 75 -4.50 3.36 -5.53
CA ALA A 75 -4.50 2.21 -4.62
C ALA A 75 -5.47 1.11 -5.10
N THR A 76 -6.65 1.49 -5.59
CA THR A 76 -7.62 0.53 -6.14
C THR A 76 -7.06 -0.18 -7.39
N ALA A 77 -6.43 0.57 -8.30
CA ALA A 77 -5.82 0.02 -9.50
C ALA A 77 -4.67 -0.93 -9.15
N LEU A 78 -3.74 -0.52 -8.28
CA LEU A 78 -2.63 -1.39 -7.83
C LEU A 78 -3.15 -2.66 -7.15
N TYR A 79 -4.13 -2.53 -6.25
CA TYR A 79 -4.75 -3.67 -5.58
C TYR A 79 -5.36 -4.65 -6.57
N LEU A 80 -6.24 -4.19 -7.47
CA LEU A 80 -6.94 -5.07 -8.40
C LEU A 80 -6.00 -5.67 -9.44
N ILE A 81 -5.09 -4.87 -10.02
CA ILE A 81 -4.13 -5.35 -11.03
C ILE A 81 -3.15 -6.32 -10.39
N GLY A 82 -2.55 -5.95 -9.25
CA GLY A 82 -1.60 -6.81 -8.53
C GLY A 82 -2.24 -8.13 -8.10
N SER A 83 -3.37 -8.07 -7.41
CA SER A 83 -4.07 -9.28 -6.94
C SER A 83 -4.51 -10.16 -8.11
N THR A 84 -4.98 -9.58 -9.21
CA THR A 84 -5.38 -10.34 -10.41
C THR A 84 -4.18 -11.01 -11.06
N LEU A 85 -3.06 -10.30 -11.22
CA LEU A 85 -1.83 -10.87 -11.77
C LEU A 85 -1.39 -12.08 -10.95
N ILE A 86 -1.25 -11.91 -9.63
CA ILE A 86 -0.80 -12.98 -8.73
C ILE A 86 -1.80 -14.15 -8.71
N TYR A 87 -3.10 -13.87 -8.70
CA TYR A 87 -4.15 -14.89 -8.77
C TYR A 87 -4.06 -15.77 -10.03
N HIS A 88 -3.63 -15.19 -11.16
CA HIS A 88 -3.52 -15.91 -12.43
C HIS A 88 -2.13 -16.53 -12.67
N THR A 89 -1.08 -16.05 -12.01
CA THR A 89 0.31 -16.52 -12.26
C THR A 89 0.90 -17.40 -11.16
N LEU A 90 0.82 -16.97 -9.89
CA LEU A 90 1.54 -17.62 -8.77
C LEU A 90 0.61 -18.34 -7.79
N PHE A 91 -0.63 -17.86 -7.63
CA PHE A 91 -1.55 -18.37 -6.62
C PHE A 91 -1.90 -19.85 -6.82
N ASP A 92 -1.70 -20.66 -5.78
CA ASP A 92 -2.07 -22.07 -5.78
C ASP A 92 -3.58 -22.24 -5.59
N LYS A 93 -4.30 -22.42 -6.70
CA LYS A 93 -5.76 -22.63 -6.72
C LYS A 93 -6.23 -23.87 -5.94
N ARG A 94 -5.35 -24.80 -5.56
CA ARG A 94 -5.72 -25.93 -4.68
C ARG A 94 -6.14 -25.45 -3.29
N VAL A 95 -5.62 -24.32 -2.84
CA VAL A 95 -6.04 -23.65 -1.59
C VAL A 95 -7.54 -23.38 -1.56
N MET A 96 -8.16 -23.14 -2.72
CA MET A 96 -9.61 -22.90 -2.81
C MET A 96 -10.47 -24.13 -2.51
N ARG A 97 -9.89 -25.33 -2.47
CA ARG A 97 -10.56 -26.58 -2.07
C ARG A 97 -10.44 -26.85 -0.58
N HIS A 98 -9.68 -26.02 0.13
CA HIS A 98 -9.46 -26.18 1.56
C HIS A 98 -10.79 -26.02 2.34
N PRO A 99 -11.07 -26.83 3.38
CA PRO A 99 -12.33 -26.76 4.13
C PRO A 99 -12.61 -25.40 4.79
N HIS A 100 -11.56 -24.63 5.09
CA HIS A 100 -11.66 -23.26 5.63
C HIS A 100 -11.75 -22.16 4.56
N PHE A 101 -11.72 -22.51 3.26
CA PHE A 101 -11.95 -21.56 2.18
C PHE A 101 -13.46 -21.30 2.06
N LEU A 102 -13.88 -20.05 2.18
CA LEU A 102 -15.29 -19.70 2.27
C LEU A 102 -15.99 -19.73 0.89
N PRO A 103 -17.31 -20.02 0.85
CA PRO A 103 -18.08 -19.89 -0.38
C PRO A 103 -18.02 -18.46 -0.94
N ASN A 104 -17.72 -18.31 -2.23
CA ASN A 104 -17.57 -17.02 -2.90
C ASN A 104 -16.52 -16.08 -2.26
N GLN A 105 -15.51 -16.62 -1.57
CA GLN A 105 -14.53 -15.85 -0.81
C GLN A 105 -13.90 -14.72 -1.62
N ILE A 106 -13.44 -14.99 -2.85
CA ILE A 106 -12.82 -13.99 -3.74
C ILE A 106 -13.72 -12.75 -3.92
N ARG A 107 -15.02 -12.96 -4.17
CA ARG A 107 -15.97 -11.85 -4.32
C ARG A 107 -16.15 -11.08 -3.02
N GLN A 108 -16.14 -11.78 -1.88
CA GLN A 108 -16.27 -11.14 -0.57
C GLN A 108 -15.02 -10.31 -0.23
N GLU A 109 -13.82 -10.84 -0.49
CA GLU A 109 -12.53 -10.17 -0.32
C GLU A 109 -12.46 -8.90 -1.19
N ILE A 110 -12.78 -9.01 -2.48
CA ILE A 110 -12.84 -7.86 -3.40
C ILE A 110 -13.81 -6.81 -2.89
N ARG A 111 -15.03 -7.21 -2.49
CA ARG A 111 -16.04 -6.26 -1.97
C ARG A 111 -15.55 -5.55 -0.71
N GLN A 112 -14.90 -6.28 0.21
CA GLN A 112 -14.38 -5.69 1.44
C GLN A 112 -13.22 -4.73 1.15
N GLY A 113 -12.29 -5.10 0.26
CA GLY A 113 -11.22 -4.21 -0.17
C GLY A 113 -11.72 -2.93 -0.84
N LEU A 114 -12.67 -3.04 -1.78
CA LEU A 114 -13.27 -1.88 -2.44
C LEU A 114 -14.06 -0.96 -1.49
N PHE A 115 -14.57 -1.50 -0.38
CA PHE A 115 -15.15 -0.70 0.70
C PHE A 115 -14.08 -0.02 1.57
N ALA A 116 -12.97 -0.71 1.84
CA ALA A 116 -11.93 -0.22 2.75
C ALA A 116 -11.04 0.87 2.14
N ILE A 117 -10.63 0.70 0.87
CA ILE A 117 -9.65 1.57 0.21
C ILE A 117 -10.08 3.06 0.18
N PRO A 118 -11.33 3.45 -0.13
CA PRO A 118 -11.73 4.86 -0.09
C PRO A 118 -11.55 5.49 1.29
N VAL A 119 -11.92 4.77 2.36
CA VAL A 119 -11.79 5.27 3.73
C VAL A 119 -10.32 5.41 4.12
N ILE A 120 -9.49 4.45 3.72
CA ILE A 120 -8.02 4.56 3.90
C ILE A 120 -7.47 5.77 3.15
N ALA A 121 -7.89 5.98 1.90
CA ALA A 121 -7.46 7.12 1.10
C ALA A 121 -7.85 8.45 1.76
N VAL A 122 -9.04 8.55 2.39
CA VAL A 122 -9.42 9.74 3.19
C VAL A 122 -8.45 9.95 4.36
N LEU A 123 -8.13 8.89 5.11
CA LEU A 123 -7.22 8.97 6.26
C LEU A 123 -5.76 9.22 5.85
N THR A 124 -5.37 8.84 4.63
CA THR A 124 -4.04 9.07 4.06
C THR A 124 -3.90 10.45 3.41
N ALA A 125 -4.99 11.04 2.92
CA ALA A 125 -4.96 12.34 2.23
C ALA A 125 -4.26 13.48 3.02
N PRO A 126 -4.36 13.59 4.36
CA PRO A 126 -3.59 14.56 5.13
C PRO A 126 -2.06 14.38 5.01
N PHE A 127 -1.55 13.15 4.88
CA PHE A 127 -0.13 12.90 4.68
C PHE A 127 0.31 13.35 3.28
N PHE A 128 -0.47 13.03 2.24
CA PHE A 128 -0.20 13.53 0.89
C PHE A 128 -0.28 15.06 0.82
N LEU A 129 -1.20 15.67 1.56
CA LEU A 129 -1.27 17.12 1.65
C LEU A 129 -0.01 17.69 2.31
N ALA A 130 0.44 17.10 3.42
CA ALA A 130 1.69 17.49 4.07
C ALA A 130 2.90 17.39 3.11
N GLU A 131 2.95 16.36 2.26
CA GLU A 131 3.96 16.21 1.22
C GLU A 131 3.92 17.38 0.21
N VAL A 132 2.77 17.68 -0.39
CA VAL A 132 2.68 18.77 -1.41
C VAL A 132 2.83 20.17 -0.80
N ARG A 133 2.59 20.30 0.51
CA ARG A 133 2.81 21.54 1.27
C ARG A 133 4.25 21.70 1.74
N GLY A 134 5.14 20.74 1.46
CA GLY A 134 6.54 20.80 1.84
C GLY A 134 6.80 20.60 3.34
N TRP A 135 5.89 19.94 4.05
CA TRP A 135 6.05 19.64 5.48
C TRP A 135 6.83 18.33 5.73
N THR A 136 7.18 17.61 4.66
CA THR A 136 8.02 16.41 4.72
C THR A 136 9.47 16.73 4.34
N LYS A 137 10.36 15.76 4.56
CA LYS A 137 11.77 15.79 4.17
C LYS A 137 12.00 15.11 2.81
N LEU A 138 10.99 15.11 1.94
CA LEU A 138 11.13 14.57 0.59
C LEU A 138 12.04 15.47 -0.25
N TYR A 139 12.93 14.88 -1.05
CA TYR A 139 13.83 15.59 -1.96
C TYR A 139 13.79 14.99 -3.37
N ASP A 140 14.14 15.77 -4.37
CA ASP A 140 13.96 15.40 -5.79
C ASP A 140 15.14 14.57 -6.31
N PHE A 141 16.36 15.07 -6.16
CA PHE A 141 17.54 14.54 -6.83
C PHE A 141 18.62 14.00 -5.88
N ASN A 142 19.43 13.07 -6.38
CA ASN A 142 20.45 12.36 -5.59
C ASN A 142 21.51 13.27 -4.93
N HIS A 143 21.73 14.47 -5.48
CA HIS A 143 22.71 15.42 -4.96
C HIS A 143 22.18 16.22 -3.75
N GLU A 144 20.86 16.20 -3.51
CA GLU A 144 20.22 16.79 -2.32
C GLU A 144 20.23 15.83 -1.12
N ALA A 145 20.65 14.57 -1.33
CA ALA A 145 20.77 13.60 -0.26
C ALA A 145 21.76 14.09 0.83
N PRO A 146 21.53 13.79 2.12
CA PRO A 146 22.39 14.25 3.22
C PRO A 146 23.88 13.93 3.03
N PHE A 147 24.18 12.79 2.40
CA PHE A 147 25.50 12.38 1.97
C PHE A 147 25.39 11.34 0.85
N ARG A 148 26.44 11.16 0.04
CA ARG A 148 26.38 10.36 -1.20
C ARG A 148 25.88 8.93 -1.00
N ALA A 149 26.34 8.24 0.05
CA ALA A 149 25.92 6.88 0.37
C ALA A 149 24.45 6.77 0.82
N TYR A 150 23.82 7.89 1.23
CA TYR A 150 22.42 7.91 1.63
C TYR A 150 21.46 7.51 0.51
N ASN A 151 21.84 7.79 -0.76
CA ASN A 151 21.08 7.37 -1.94
C ASN A 151 20.79 5.86 -1.96
N TRP A 152 21.67 5.05 -1.35
CA TRP A 152 21.49 3.60 -1.21
C TRP A 152 20.99 3.21 0.18
N LEU A 153 21.45 3.88 1.25
CA LEU A 153 21.05 3.57 2.62
C LEU A 153 19.57 3.87 2.91
N GLN A 154 18.95 4.80 2.20
CA GLN A 154 17.54 5.14 2.40
C GLN A 154 16.60 3.92 2.25
N TYR A 155 16.90 2.97 1.38
CA TYR A 155 16.07 1.77 1.17
C TYR A 155 16.06 0.81 2.37
N PRO A 156 17.21 0.28 2.85
CA PRO A 156 17.21 -0.57 4.03
C PRO A 156 16.76 0.19 5.29
N LEU A 157 17.08 1.48 5.42
CA LEU A 157 16.59 2.29 6.55
C LEU A 157 15.05 2.39 6.55
N PHE A 158 14.46 2.63 5.37
CA PHE A 158 13.01 2.63 5.21
C PHE A 158 12.41 1.27 5.55
N VAL A 159 12.94 0.17 5.03
CA VAL A 159 12.45 -1.18 5.32
C VAL A 159 12.56 -1.49 6.81
N CYS A 160 13.70 -1.21 7.47
CA CYS A 160 13.87 -1.46 8.89
C CYS A 160 12.91 -0.63 9.76
N PHE A 161 12.73 0.66 9.44
CA PHE A 161 11.80 1.52 10.18
C PHE A 161 10.35 1.07 10.02
N THR A 162 9.94 0.79 8.79
CA THR A 162 8.56 0.43 8.47
C THR A 162 8.22 -0.97 8.98
N ASP A 163 9.12 -1.95 8.84
CA ASP A 163 8.96 -3.29 9.40
C ASP A 163 8.80 -3.25 10.92
N CYS A 164 9.60 -2.43 11.62
CA CYS A 164 9.46 -2.20 13.06
C CYS A 164 8.09 -1.63 13.43
N GLY A 165 7.69 -0.51 12.80
CA GLY A 165 6.41 0.13 13.09
C GLY A 165 5.24 -0.80 12.83
N ILE A 166 5.26 -1.52 11.71
CA ILE A 166 4.18 -2.43 11.31
C ILE A 166 4.13 -3.62 12.24
N TYR A 167 5.26 -4.22 12.62
CA TYR A 167 5.29 -5.32 13.56
C TYR A 167 4.54 -4.98 14.85
N TRP A 168 4.81 -3.81 15.45
CA TRP A 168 4.17 -3.42 16.70
C TRP A 168 2.70 -3.04 16.53
N ILE A 169 2.35 -2.38 15.43
CA ILE A 169 0.94 -2.07 15.11
C ILE A 169 0.16 -3.37 14.89
N HIS A 170 0.68 -4.28 14.07
CA HIS A 170 0.08 -5.57 13.78
C HIS A 170 -0.07 -6.43 15.04
N ARG A 171 0.98 -6.53 15.87
CA ARG A 171 0.87 -7.21 17.16
C ARG A 171 -0.17 -6.55 18.08
N GLY A 172 -0.24 -5.22 18.08
CA GLY A 172 -1.26 -4.46 18.82
C GLY A 172 -2.69 -4.71 18.30
N LEU A 173 -2.84 -4.89 16.98
CA LEU A 173 -4.11 -5.28 16.35
C LEU A 173 -4.60 -6.67 16.79
N HIS A 174 -3.71 -7.54 17.28
CA HIS A 174 -4.05 -8.83 17.88
C HIS A 174 -4.38 -8.76 19.38
N TYR A 175 -4.30 -7.59 20.01
CA TYR A 175 -4.79 -7.43 21.38
C TYR A 175 -6.32 -7.64 21.41
N PRO A 176 -6.89 -8.48 22.30
CA PRO A 176 -8.25 -9.04 22.10
C PRO A 176 -9.38 -8.02 21.84
N PRO A 177 -9.45 -6.87 22.55
CA PRO A 177 -10.43 -5.83 22.24
C PRO A 177 -10.23 -5.23 20.84
N VAL A 178 -8.99 -4.91 20.46
CA VAL A 178 -8.65 -4.32 19.16
C VAL A 178 -8.91 -5.33 18.04
N TYR A 179 -8.44 -6.57 18.23
CA TYR A 179 -8.63 -7.68 17.31
C TYR A 179 -10.09 -7.86 16.94
N ARG A 180 -10.97 -7.95 17.94
CA ARG A 180 -12.40 -8.18 17.72
C ARG A 180 -13.02 -7.18 16.73
N TRP A 181 -12.62 -5.91 16.80
CA TRP A 181 -13.21 -4.83 16.02
C TRP A 181 -12.48 -4.57 14.70
N LEU A 182 -11.15 -4.54 14.73
CA LEU A 182 -10.35 -4.07 13.60
C LEU A 182 -9.79 -5.22 12.76
N HIS A 183 -9.22 -6.24 13.40
CA HIS A 183 -8.38 -7.21 12.69
C HIS A 183 -9.07 -8.56 12.43
N LYS A 184 -10.07 -8.94 13.24
CA LYS A 184 -10.91 -10.12 13.01
C LYS A 184 -11.59 -10.14 11.63
N PRO A 185 -12.06 -9.01 11.06
CA PRO A 185 -12.57 -8.99 9.69
C PRO A 185 -11.56 -9.44 8.63
N HIS A 186 -10.26 -9.19 8.85
CA HIS A 186 -9.19 -9.68 7.99
C HIS A 186 -8.90 -11.17 8.24
N HIS A 187 -8.81 -11.56 9.52
CA HIS A 187 -8.58 -12.95 9.94
C HIS A 187 -9.75 -13.91 9.70
N LYS A 188 -10.88 -13.41 9.20
CA LYS A 188 -11.94 -14.24 8.64
C LYS A 188 -11.44 -15.08 7.45
N TRP A 189 -10.44 -14.60 6.72
CA TRP A 189 -9.86 -15.25 5.55
C TRP A 189 -8.73 -16.22 5.97
N ILE A 190 -9.08 -17.29 6.68
CA ILE A 190 -8.11 -18.27 7.22
C ILE A 190 -7.18 -18.82 6.13
N MET A 191 -7.74 -19.09 4.94
CA MET A 191 -6.99 -19.42 3.73
C MET A 191 -7.10 -18.24 2.76
N PRO A 192 -6.27 -17.20 2.90
CA PRO A 192 -6.43 -15.99 2.11
C PRO A 192 -6.11 -16.25 0.64
N SER A 193 -6.77 -15.49 -0.25
CA SER A 193 -6.29 -15.31 -1.62
C SER A 193 -5.51 -13.99 -1.74
N PRO A 194 -4.87 -13.71 -2.89
CA PRO A 194 -4.23 -12.40 -3.13
C PRO A 194 -5.19 -11.23 -2.94
N PHE A 195 -6.51 -11.42 -3.15
CA PHE A 195 -7.52 -10.39 -2.92
C PHE A 195 -7.80 -10.13 -1.43
N ALA A 196 -7.37 -11.01 -0.52
CA ALA A 196 -7.45 -10.78 0.92
C ALA A 196 -6.51 -9.65 1.40
N SER A 197 -5.50 -9.30 0.60
CA SER A 197 -4.45 -8.33 0.92
C SER A 197 -4.95 -6.93 1.31
N TYR A 198 -6.11 -6.52 0.78
CA TYR A 198 -6.78 -5.26 1.14
C TYR A 198 -8.15 -5.48 1.80
N ALA A 199 -8.53 -6.74 2.06
CA ALA A 199 -9.82 -7.11 2.66
C ALA A 199 -9.76 -7.04 4.20
N PHE A 200 -9.46 -5.87 4.75
CA PHE A 200 -9.40 -5.58 6.19
C PHE A 200 -10.44 -4.54 6.60
N HIS A 201 -10.55 -4.25 7.90
CA HIS A 201 -11.24 -3.03 8.35
C HIS A 201 -10.43 -1.80 7.89
N PRO A 202 -11.04 -0.67 7.48
CA PRO A 202 -10.26 0.46 6.98
C PRO A 202 -9.20 0.98 7.96
N LEU A 203 -9.55 1.10 9.25
CA LEU A 203 -8.60 1.52 10.29
C LEU A 203 -7.46 0.52 10.51
N ASP A 204 -7.69 -0.77 10.27
CA ASP A 204 -6.65 -1.79 10.35
C ASP A 204 -5.61 -1.53 9.25
N GLY A 205 -6.04 -1.54 7.99
CA GLY A 205 -5.16 -1.29 6.84
C GLY A 205 -4.46 0.07 6.89
N TRP A 206 -5.18 1.13 7.27
CA TRP A 206 -4.58 2.46 7.45
C TRP A 206 -3.54 2.48 8.57
N SER A 207 -3.83 1.88 9.74
CA SER A 207 -2.89 1.88 10.85
C SER A 207 -1.58 1.21 10.48
N GLN A 208 -1.64 0.07 9.76
CA GLN A 208 -0.45 -0.61 9.27
C GLN A 208 0.29 0.19 8.19
N SER A 209 -0.35 1.14 7.50
CA SER A 209 0.33 1.99 6.51
C SER A 209 1.00 3.23 7.12
N ILE A 210 0.69 3.60 8.37
CA ILE A 210 1.23 4.80 9.04
C ILE A 210 2.75 4.89 8.97
N PRO A 211 3.53 3.82 9.26
CA PRO A 211 5.00 3.92 9.26
C PRO A 211 5.58 4.39 7.92
N TYR A 212 4.95 4.03 6.79
CA TYR A 212 5.38 4.47 5.46
C TYR A 212 5.23 5.98 5.27
N HIS A 213 4.16 6.57 5.79
CA HIS A 213 3.88 8.01 5.68
C HIS A 213 4.60 8.84 6.75
N VAL A 214 4.88 8.25 7.90
CA VAL A 214 5.64 8.90 8.98
C VAL A 214 7.13 8.97 8.65
N TYR A 215 7.68 7.98 7.93
CA TYR A 215 9.10 7.98 7.56
C TYR A 215 9.56 9.30 6.91
N PRO A 216 8.94 9.80 5.82
CA PRO A 216 9.37 11.05 5.20
C PRO A 216 9.10 12.30 6.05
N LEU A 217 8.31 12.24 7.13
CA LEU A 217 8.22 13.35 8.10
C LEU A 217 9.46 13.43 8.99
N LEU A 218 10.07 12.29 9.30
CA LEU A 218 11.19 12.18 10.23
C LEU A 218 12.55 12.13 9.53
N PHE A 219 12.63 11.44 8.39
CA PHE A 219 13.87 11.17 7.69
C PHE A 219 13.82 11.65 6.24
N PRO A 220 14.95 12.10 5.67
CA PRO A 220 15.04 12.41 4.25
C PRO A 220 14.66 11.19 3.39
N LEU A 221 13.90 11.38 2.32
CA LEU A 221 13.59 10.30 1.40
C LEU A 221 13.46 10.85 -0.01
N GLN A 222 14.12 10.23 -0.97
CA GLN A 222 14.02 10.68 -2.35
C GLN A 222 12.61 10.41 -2.89
N LYS A 223 11.99 11.37 -3.60
CA LYS A 223 10.62 11.21 -4.12
C LYS A 223 10.46 10.01 -5.05
N SER A 224 11.44 9.76 -5.92
CA SER A 224 11.43 8.58 -6.80
C SER A 224 11.55 7.28 -6.02
N ALA A 225 12.42 7.23 -4.99
CA ALA A 225 12.55 6.09 -4.09
C ALA A 225 11.25 5.86 -3.30
N TYR A 226 10.62 6.92 -2.79
CA TYR A 226 9.34 6.84 -2.08
C TYR A 226 8.23 6.24 -2.95
N LEU A 227 8.10 6.68 -4.21
CA LEU A 227 7.13 6.10 -5.14
C LEU A 227 7.42 4.62 -5.43
N GLY A 228 8.69 4.28 -5.71
CA GLY A 228 9.11 2.90 -5.93
C GLY A 228 8.87 2.00 -4.72
N LEU A 229 9.15 2.50 -3.52
CA LEU A 229 8.89 1.81 -2.25
C LEU A 229 7.39 1.63 -2.01
N PHE A 230 6.56 2.61 -2.33
CA PHE A 230 5.10 2.47 -2.23
C PHE A 230 4.56 1.33 -3.11
N VAL A 231 5.06 1.23 -4.36
CA VAL A 231 4.72 0.11 -5.26
C VAL A 231 5.24 -1.22 -4.70
N PHE A 232 6.50 -1.25 -4.24
CA PHE A 232 7.11 -2.44 -3.62
C PHE A 232 6.28 -2.94 -2.44
N VAL A 233 5.93 -2.07 -1.50
CA VAL A 233 5.11 -2.38 -0.32
C VAL A 233 3.75 -2.93 -0.73
N THR A 234 3.10 -2.31 -1.71
CA THR A 234 1.78 -2.73 -2.17
C THR A 234 1.83 -4.12 -2.79
N MET A 235 2.83 -4.38 -3.65
CA MET A 235 3.04 -5.69 -4.25
C MET A 235 3.43 -6.73 -3.20
N TRP A 236 4.29 -6.37 -2.25
CA TRP A 236 4.64 -7.23 -1.13
C TRP A 236 3.42 -7.70 -0.34
N THR A 237 2.52 -6.76 0.01
CA THR A 237 1.27 -7.07 0.70
C THR A 237 0.39 -8.02 -0.10
N VAL A 238 0.38 -7.95 -1.44
CA VAL A 238 -0.32 -8.95 -2.28
C VAL A 238 0.41 -10.29 -2.25
N PHE A 239 1.74 -10.30 -2.42
CA PHE A 239 2.56 -11.51 -2.47
C PHE A 239 2.44 -12.34 -1.18
N ILE A 240 2.48 -11.73 0.01
CA ILE A 240 2.38 -12.52 1.25
C ILE A 240 1.01 -13.21 1.45
N HIS A 241 0.00 -12.88 0.65
CA HIS A 241 -1.34 -13.51 0.67
C HIS A 241 -1.57 -14.51 -0.47
N ASP A 242 -0.55 -14.83 -1.27
CA ASP A 242 -0.69 -15.83 -2.33
C ASP A 242 -0.65 -17.29 -1.83
N ALA A 243 -0.51 -17.48 -0.51
CA ALA A 243 -0.42 -18.77 0.16
C ALA A 243 0.64 -19.71 -0.42
N GLU A 244 1.64 -19.14 -1.10
CA GLU A 244 2.72 -19.90 -1.71
C GLU A 244 3.79 -20.25 -0.66
N TYR A 245 4.06 -21.55 -0.50
CA TYR A 245 5.05 -22.06 0.44
C TYR A 245 6.48 -22.09 -0.13
N LEU A 246 6.74 -21.41 -1.25
CA LEU A 246 8.00 -21.54 -2.01
C LEU A 246 9.24 -20.98 -1.30
N SER A 247 9.10 -20.09 -0.33
CA SER A 247 10.22 -19.45 0.35
C SER A 247 10.27 -19.83 1.83
N GLU A 248 11.13 -20.80 2.18
CA GLU A 248 11.48 -21.15 3.57
C GLU A 248 12.56 -20.22 4.16
N SER A 249 12.58 -18.94 3.75
CA SER A 249 13.60 -18.01 4.22
C SER A 249 13.55 -17.85 5.74
N ILE A 250 14.72 -17.93 6.36
CA ILE A 250 14.87 -17.72 7.81
C ILE A 250 14.70 -16.23 8.15
N VAL A 251 15.03 -15.35 7.21
CA VAL A 251 15.09 -13.89 7.39
C VAL A 251 13.83 -13.20 6.90
N VAL A 252 13.28 -13.66 5.78
CA VAL A 252 12.15 -13.00 5.10
C VAL A 252 10.84 -13.57 5.61
N ASN A 253 9.92 -12.69 6.02
CA ASN A 253 8.56 -13.06 6.39
C ASN A 253 7.69 -13.14 5.12
N GLY A 254 7.76 -14.28 4.42
CA GLY A 254 7.03 -14.51 3.17
C GLY A 254 5.62 -15.10 3.36
N ALA A 255 4.98 -15.48 2.26
CA ALA A 255 3.62 -16.03 2.23
C ALA A 255 3.40 -17.24 3.14
N ALA A 256 4.38 -18.12 3.28
CA ALA A 256 4.33 -19.26 4.19
C ALA A 256 4.21 -18.83 5.67
N CYS A 257 4.98 -17.83 6.09
CA CYS A 257 4.92 -17.27 7.44
C CYS A 257 3.58 -16.59 7.70
N HIS A 258 3.08 -15.82 6.71
CA HIS A 258 1.80 -15.11 6.82
C HIS A 258 0.58 -16.04 6.76
N THR A 259 0.66 -17.15 6.02
CA THR A 259 -0.40 -18.16 6.04
C THR A 259 -0.47 -18.85 7.40
N MET A 260 0.68 -19.15 8.02
CA MET A 260 0.71 -19.63 9.41
C MET A 260 0.17 -18.59 10.40
N HIS A 261 0.38 -17.31 10.12
CA HIS A 261 -0.20 -16.23 10.90
C HIS A 261 -1.74 -16.26 10.85
N HIS A 262 -2.35 -16.38 9.66
CA HIS A 262 -3.80 -16.52 9.51
C HIS A 262 -4.38 -17.80 10.14
N LEU A 263 -3.59 -18.87 10.24
CA LEU A 263 -4.02 -20.14 10.84
C LEU A 263 -3.93 -20.15 12.37
N TYR A 264 -2.89 -19.52 12.95
CA TYR A 264 -2.61 -19.60 14.38
C TYR A 264 -2.81 -18.28 15.15
N PHE A 265 -2.98 -17.16 14.46
CA PHE A 265 -3.23 -15.80 14.95
C PHE A 265 -2.12 -15.17 15.82
N ASN A 266 -1.34 -15.98 16.55
CA ASN A 266 -0.43 -15.53 17.60
C ASN A 266 1.06 -15.49 17.22
N TYR A 267 1.38 -15.59 15.93
CA TYR A 267 2.76 -15.74 15.45
C TYR A 267 3.00 -14.98 14.14
N ASN A 268 4.26 -14.66 13.83
CA ASN A 268 4.72 -14.12 12.55
C ASN A 268 4.07 -12.78 12.15
N TYR A 269 4.12 -11.78 13.03
CA TYR A 269 3.52 -10.46 12.80
C TYR A 269 4.32 -9.53 11.86
N GLY A 270 5.59 -9.83 11.60
CA GLY A 270 6.45 -8.98 10.77
C GLY A 270 5.92 -8.80 9.35
N GLN A 271 6.20 -7.65 8.74
CA GLN A 271 5.75 -7.37 7.38
C GLN A 271 6.69 -7.99 6.35
N PHE A 272 7.98 -7.67 6.43
CA PHE A 272 9.01 -8.10 5.47
C PHE A 272 9.99 -9.08 6.11
N LEU A 273 10.33 -8.87 7.38
CA LEU A 273 11.39 -9.61 8.07
C LEU A 273 10.84 -10.41 9.25
N THR A 274 11.49 -11.52 9.56
CA THR A 274 11.20 -12.32 10.77
C THR A 274 11.92 -11.79 12.01
N PHE A 275 12.69 -10.70 11.87
CA PHE A 275 13.58 -10.18 12.92
C PHE A 275 12.81 -9.88 14.21
N TRP A 276 11.76 -9.06 14.15
CA TRP A 276 10.99 -8.67 15.32
C TRP A 276 10.22 -9.83 15.95
N ASP A 277 9.75 -10.77 15.13
CA ASP A 277 9.14 -12.00 15.61
C ASP A 277 10.12 -12.84 16.42
N ARG A 278 11.38 -12.93 15.99
CA ARG A 278 12.42 -13.66 16.73
C ARG A 278 12.80 -12.97 18.02
N VAL A 279 13.03 -11.66 17.96
CA VAL A 279 13.38 -10.84 19.14
C VAL A 279 12.28 -10.91 20.19
N SER A 280 11.02 -10.93 19.76
CA SER A 280 9.86 -10.91 20.65
C SER A 280 9.30 -12.29 21.01
N GLY A 281 9.90 -13.38 20.49
CA GLY A 281 9.43 -14.75 20.74
C GLY A 281 8.11 -15.12 20.07
N THR A 282 7.70 -14.40 19.01
CA THR A 282 6.49 -14.65 18.23
C THR A 282 6.78 -15.33 16.88
N TYR A 283 8.03 -15.71 16.62
CA TYR A 283 8.41 -16.45 15.42
C TYR A 283 7.97 -17.92 15.49
N ARG A 284 7.29 -18.37 14.44
CA ARG A 284 6.97 -19.77 14.21
C ARG A 284 7.41 -20.17 12.81
N LYS A 285 8.32 -21.15 12.74
CA LYS A 285 8.79 -21.69 11.45
C LYS A 285 7.58 -22.17 10.62
N PRO A 286 7.46 -21.73 9.36
CA PRO A 286 6.42 -22.23 8.48
C PRO A 286 6.46 -23.74 8.38
N LYS A 287 5.27 -24.34 8.42
CA LYS A 287 5.05 -25.74 8.08
C LYS A 287 3.92 -25.77 7.08
N GLU A 288 4.03 -26.62 6.08
CA GLU A 288 2.95 -26.83 5.13
C GLU A 288 1.69 -27.30 5.87
N ASP A 289 0.54 -26.74 5.50
CA ASP A 289 -0.74 -27.19 6.04
C ASP A 289 -1.02 -28.66 5.65
N GLY A 290 -1.63 -29.42 6.56
CA GLY A 290 -1.86 -30.86 6.39
C GLY A 290 -2.73 -31.20 5.17
N PHE A 291 -3.68 -30.35 4.81
CA PHE A 291 -4.50 -30.51 3.61
C PHE A 291 -3.65 -30.34 2.35
N ILE A 292 -2.85 -29.26 2.27
CA ILE A 292 -1.99 -28.99 1.12
C ILE A 292 -0.94 -30.09 0.95
N GLN A 293 -0.36 -30.55 2.07
CA GLN A 293 0.56 -31.68 2.07
C GLN A 293 -0.10 -32.96 1.52
N SER A 294 -1.38 -33.20 1.83
CA SER A 294 -2.12 -34.34 1.30
C SER A 294 -2.38 -34.23 -0.20
N GLU A 295 -2.73 -33.03 -0.69
CA GLU A 295 -2.93 -32.76 -2.12
C GLU A 295 -1.63 -32.89 -2.91
N ASN A 296 -0.50 -32.44 -2.34
CA ASN A 296 0.83 -32.64 -2.92
C ASN A 296 1.19 -34.13 -3.04
N ARG A 297 0.91 -34.95 -2.02
CA ARG A 297 1.13 -36.40 -2.09
C ARG A 297 0.29 -37.07 -3.18
N LYS A 298 -0.99 -36.69 -3.32
CA LYS A 298 -1.86 -37.20 -4.40
C LYS A 298 -1.33 -36.82 -5.79
N ALA A 299 -0.92 -35.56 -5.97
CA ALA A 299 -0.38 -35.08 -7.24
C ALA A 299 0.94 -35.79 -7.61
N GLN A 300 1.78 -36.13 -6.64
CA GLN A 300 2.99 -36.90 -6.86
C GLN A 300 2.71 -38.37 -7.22
N ALA A 301 1.69 -38.99 -6.61
CA ALA A 301 1.26 -40.34 -6.97
C ALA A 301 0.78 -40.40 -8.44
N LEU A 302 -0.06 -39.46 -8.84
CA LEU A 302 -0.57 -39.36 -10.23
C LEU A 302 0.50 -39.09 -11.30
N LYS A 303 1.69 -38.61 -10.91
CA LYS A 303 2.82 -38.40 -11.85
C LYS A 303 3.72 -39.63 -12.00
N ARG A 304 3.54 -40.63 -11.13
CA ARG A 304 4.34 -41.87 -11.11
C ARG A 304 3.63 -43.03 -11.81
N ASP A 305 2.33 -42.90 -12.07
CA ASP A 305 1.51 -43.78 -12.89
C ASP A 305 1.45 -43.28 -14.34
#